data_AF-A0A7L0KKC6-F1
#
_entry.id   AF-A0A7L0KKC6-F1
#
_cell.length_a   1.000
_cell.length_b   1.000
_cell.length_c   1.000
_cell.angle_alpha   90.00
_cell.angle_beta   90.00
_cell.angle_gamma   90.00
#
_symmetry.space_group_name_H-M   'P 1'
#
loop_
_entity.id
_entity.type
_entity.pdbx_description
1 polymer ?
#
loop_
_entity_poly.entity_id
_entity_poly.type
_entity_poly.pdbx_seq_one_letter_code
_entity_poly.pdbx_strand_id
1 'polypeptide(L)'
;ENTNSVLTFVTQSGQLKTRQEKDHIVLDLPLYSTYPQVSQNFIHTAAVGDMIVQDLRYSPDTKKLLVRLSDAYERSVLEELQVSAQHFLTAERTGKVKGLILTLKGNSSGKDKGYDFYSRYFAPWYGILEDPVTGSAHAVLSSYWSEQLGKTEML
;
A
#
# COMPACT_ATOMS: atom_id res chain seq x y z
N GLU A 1 -29.42 7.11 -20.60
CA GLU A 1 -28.48 6.35 -19.75
C GLU A 1 -27.29 5.92 -20.57
N ASN A 2 -26.12 5.79 -19.96
CA ASN A 2 -24.91 5.33 -20.63
C ASN A 2 -24.90 3.79 -20.63
N THR A 3 -24.93 3.16 -21.81
CA THR A 3 -25.01 1.70 -21.98
C THR A 3 -23.65 1.04 -22.20
N ASN A 4 -22.55 1.80 -22.10
CA ASN A 4 -21.22 1.25 -22.30
C ASN A 4 -20.83 0.32 -21.14
N SER A 5 -20.31 -0.86 -21.48
CA SER A 5 -19.80 -1.83 -20.50
C SER A 5 -18.50 -1.37 -19.81
N VAL A 6 -17.79 -0.42 -20.41
CA VAL A 6 -16.56 0.19 -19.88
C VAL A 6 -16.61 1.69 -20.06
N LEU A 7 -16.28 2.44 -19.02
CA LEU A 7 -16.07 3.88 -19.07
C LEU A 7 -14.57 4.16 -19.13
N THR A 8 -14.15 5.03 -20.04
CA THR A 8 -12.76 5.46 -20.17
C THR A 8 -12.65 6.94 -19.82
N PHE A 9 -11.75 7.27 -18.90
CA PHE A 9 -11.41 8.63 -18.52
C PHE A 9 -10.04 8.99 -19.06
N VAL A 10 -9.94 10.12 -19.76
CA VAL A 10 -8.65 10.69 -20.16
C VAL A 10 -8.24 11.68 -19.07
N THR A 11 -7.16 11.35 -18.36
CA THR A 11 -6.64 12.15 -17.24
C THR A 11 -5.27 12.71 -17.56
N GLN A 12 -4.74 13.58 -16.70
CA GLN A 12 -3.34 14.02 -16.80
C GLN A 12 -2.34 12.86 -16.62
N SER A 13 -2.77 11.76 -15.99
CA SER A 13 -1.96 10.56 -15.74
C SER A 13 -2.22 9.43 -16.75
N GLY A 14 -2.86 9.74 -17.88
CA GLY A 14 -3.20 8.76 -18.92
C GLY A 14 -4.65 8.29 -18.85
N GLN A 15 -4.94 7.19 -19.55
CA GLN A 15 -6.28 6.63 -19.62
C GLN A 15 -6.54 5.74 -18.40
N LEU A 16 -7.68 5.96 -17.74
CA LEU A 16 -8.21 5.08 -16.70
C LEU A 16 -9.49 4.43 -17.20
N LYS A 17 -9.62 3.13 -16.99
CA LYS A 17 -10.83 2.39 -17.35
C LYS A 17 -11.52 1.92 -16.08
N THR A 18 -12.84 1.98 -16.11
CA THR A 18 -13.68 1.41 -15.07
C THR A 18 -14.82 0.63 -15.69
N ARG A 19 -15.21 -0.45 -15.05
CA ARG A 19 -16.36 -1.27 -15.45
C ARG A 19 -17.12 -1.75 -14.24
N GLN A 20 -18.39 -2.07 -14.42
CA GLN A 20 -19.18 -2.74 -13.41
C GLN A 20 -19.07 -4.26 -13.62
N GLU A 21 -18.74 -4.99 -12.57
CA GLU A 21 -18.79 -6.46 -12.55
C GLU A 21 -19.67 -6.91 -11.38
N LYS A 22 -20.86 -7.45 -11.70
CA LYS A 22 -21.90 -7.80 -10.71
C LYS A 22 -22.20 -6.57 -9.82
N ASP A 23 -21.92 -6.67 -8.53
CA ASP A 23 -22.14 -5.64 -7.51
C ASP A 23 -20.88 -4.78 -7.23
N HIS A 24 -19.81 -4.95 -8.03
CA HIS A 24 -18.54 -4.25 -7.85
C HIS A 24 -18.23 -3.29 -9.00
N ILE A 25 -17.45 -2.25 -8.68
CA ILE A 25 -16.80 -1.39 -9.67
C ILE A 25 -15.33 -1.81 -9.73
N VAL A 26 -14.87 -2.19 -10.92
CA VAL A 26 -13.47 -2.54 -11.17
C VAL A 26 -12.77 -1.36 -11.84
N LEU A 27 -11.66 -0.94 -11.25
CA LEU A 27 -10.80 0.11 -11.77
C LEU A 27 -9.48 -0.49 -12.28
N ASP A 28 -9.11 -0.17 -13.51
CA ASP A 28 -7.81 -0.54 -14.06
C ASP A 28 -6.80 0.54 -13.68
N LEU A 29 -5.98 0.25 -12.67
CA LEU A 29 -4.89 1.13 -12.23
C LEU A 29 -3.55 0.71 -12.86
N PRO A 30 -2.63 1.65 -13.12
CA PRO A 30 -1.27 1.31 -13.53
C PRO A 30 -0.59 0.43 -12.49
N LEU A 31 0.26 -0.50 -12.93
CA LEU A 31 1.10 -1.30 -12.04
C LEU A 31 2.40 -0.54 -11.78
N TYR A 32 2.75 -0.31 -10.51
CA TYR A 32 3.98 0.39 -10.14
C TYR A 32 4.95 -0.54 -9.41
N SER A 33 6.13 -0.74 -10.00
CA SER A 33 7.18 -1.55 -9.42
C SER A 33 7.79 -0.92 -8.17
N THR A 34 8.43 -1.76 -7.36
CA THR A 34 9.17 -1.34 -6.18
C THR A 34 10.56 -1.92 -6.17
N TYR A 35 11.49 -1.19 -5.55
CA TYR A 35 12.90 -1.57 -5.50
C TYR A 35 13.39 -1.63 -4.04
N PRO A 36 14.27 -2.58 -3.69
CA PRO A 36 14.89 -2.64 -2.37
C PRO A 36 15.48 -1.29 -1.95
N GLN A 37 15.23 -0.88 -0.71
CA GLN A 37 15.89 0.28 -0.11
C GLN A 37 16.99 -0.17 0.83
N VAL A 38 18.21 0.27 0.54
CA VAL A 38 19.43 -0.11 1.29
C VAL A 38 19.85 0.97 2.30
N SER A 39 19.31 2.19 2.18
CA SER A 39 19.65 3.31 3.07
C SER A 39 18.80 3.30 4.34
N GLN A 40 19.39 3.73 5.47
CA GLN A 40 18.69 4.08 6.72
C GLN A 40 17.53 5.04 6.43
N ASN A 41 16.33 4.50 6.26
CA ASN A 41 15.15 5.30 6.01
C ASN A 41 14.45 5.53 7.35
N PHE A 42 14.77 6.62 8.05
CA PHE A 42 14.23 6.93 9.38
C PHE A 42 12.70 6.91 9.45
N ILE A 43 12.01 6.97 8.30
CA ILE A 43 10.55 6.88 8.21
C ILE A 43 10.03 5.52 8.69
N HIS A 44 10.72 4.40 8.39
CA HIS A 44 10.25 3.09 8.87
C HIS A 44 10.33 3.03 10.41
N THR A 45 11.44 3.51 11.00
CA THR A 45 11.59 3.61 12.46
C THR A 45 10.54 4.53 13.07
N ALA A 46 10.19 5.64 12.40
CA ALA A 46 9.09 6.51 12.82
C ALA A 46 7.70 5.82 12.75
N ALA A 47 7.52 4.84 11.87
CA ALA A 47 6.27 4.09 11.72
C ALA A 47 6.15 2.94 12.72
N VAL A 48 7.21 2.14 12.86
CA VAL A 48 7.14 0.82 13.51
C VAL A 48 8.18 0.63 14.62
N GLY A 49 8.99 1.65 14.95
CA GLY A 49 10.00 1.56 15.99
C GLY A 49 10.97 0.40 15.75
N ASP A 50 11.12 -0.48 16.75
CA ASP A 50 12.01 -1.64 16.75
C ASP A 50 11.35 -2.93 16.24
N MET A 51 10.15 -2.85 15.65
CA MET A 51 9.48 -4.02 15.09
C MET A 51 10.30 -4.65 13.94
N ILE A 52 10.17 -5.96 13.79
CA ILE A 52 10.91 -6.72 12.78
C ILE A 52 10.31 -6.43 11.39
N VAL A 53 11.06 -5.69 10.58
CA VAL A 53 10.76 -5.43 9.17
C VAL A 53 11.38 -6.55 8.33
N GLN A 54 10.55 -7.19 7.51
CA GLN A 54 10.94 -8.28 6.63
C GLN A 54 11.35 -7.80 5.24
N ASP A 55 10.80 -6.68 4.76
CA ASP A 55 11.20 -6.05 3.52
C ASP A 55 10.94 -4.54 3.54
N LEU A 56 11.79 -3.79 2.84
CA LEU A 56 11.67 -2.35 2.69
C LEU A 56 11.85 -1.98 1.22
N ARG A 57 10.79 -1.48 0.60
CA ARG A 57 10.73 -1.22 -0.83
C ARG A 57 10.30 0.21 -1.11
N TYR A 58 10.74 0.77 -2.24
CA TYR A 58 10.35 2.12 -2.66
C TYR A 58 9.91 2.12 -4.13
N SER A 59 8.80 2.80 -4.40
CA SER A 59 8.31 3.07 -5.75
C SER A 59 8.64 4.53 -6.12
N PRO A 60 9.59 4.77 -7.05
CA PRO A 60 9.96 6.12 -7.45
C PRO A 60 8.83 6.86 -8.17
N ASP A 61 8.03 6.14 -8.97
CA ASP A 61 6.92 6.73 -9.74
C ASP A 61 5.83 7.30 -8.85
N THR A 62 5.55 6.63 -7.72
CA THR A 62 4.49 7.04 -6.79
C THR A 62 5.02 7.71 -5.52
N LYS A 63 6.36 7.75 -5.33
CA LYS A 63 7.03 8.22 -4.11
C LYS A 63 6.55 7.51 -2.84
N LYS A 64 6.16 6.25 -2.96
CA LYS A 64 5.66 5.44 -1.84
C LYS A 64 6.76 4.54 -1.30
N LEU A 65 6.93 4.58 0.02
CA LEU A 65 7.74 3.63 0.77
C LEU A 65 6.82 2.49 1.24
N LEU A 66 7.14 1.25 0.90
CA LEU A 66 6.46 0.06 1.39
C LEU A 66 7.33 -0.59 2.47
N VAL A 67 6.74 -0.74 3.66
CA VAL A 67 7.32 -1.42 4.81
C VAL A 67 6.53 -2.71 5.01
N ARG A 68 7.16 -3.86 4.76
CA ARG A 68 6.57 -5.18 5.01
C ARG A 68 7.05 -5.69 6.35
N LEU A 69 6.13 -5.90 7.28
CA LEU A 69 6.41 -6.49 8.58
C LEU A 69 6.68 -8.01 8.46
N SER A 70 7.35 -8.55 9.48
CA SER A 70 7.58 -10.00 9.62
C SER A 70 6.28 -10.80 9.65
N ASP A 71 6.32 -11.99 9.05
CA ASP A 71 5.24 -12.98 9.07
C ASP A 71 4.98 -13.53 10.49
N ALA A 72 5.81 -13.18 11.48
CA ALA A 72 5.58 -13.48 12.89
C ALA A 72 4.50 -12.58 13.53
N TYR A 73 4.12 -11.49 12.86
CA TYR A 73 3.08 -10.59 13.35
C TYR A 73 1.72 -10.95 12.77
N GLU A 74 0.69 -10.61 13.53
CA GLU A 74 -0.71 -10.82 13.18
C GLU A 74 -1.38 -9.52 12.76
N ARG A 75 -2.57 -9.62 12.17
CA ARG A 75 -3.35 -8.45 11.74
C ARG A 75 -3.57 -7.43 12.87
N SER A 76 -3.79 -7.88 14.11
CA SER A 76 -4.01 -7.02 15.27
C SER A 76 -2.87 -6.03 15.50
N VAL A 77 -1.64 -6.40 15.13
CA VAL A 77 -0.48 -5.52 15.21
C VAL A 77 -0.66 -4.28 14.33
N LEU A 78 -1.23 -4.43 13.13
CA LEU A 78 -1.55 -3.28 12.28
C LEU A 78 -2.69 -2.43 12.87
N GLU A 79 -3.69 -3.06 13.48
CA GLU A 79 -4.87 -2.37 14.03
C GLU A 79 -4.52 -1.54 15.28
N GLU A 80 -3.64 -2.07 16.12
CA GLU A 80 -3.24 -1.44 17.39
C GLU A 80 -2.12 -0.40 17.19
N LEU A 81 -1.35 -0.48 16.11
CA LEU A 81 -0.20 0.40 15.86
C LEU A 81 -0.61 1.88 15.87
N GLN A 82 0.00 2.64 16.76
CA GLN A 82 -0.17 4.09 16.83
C GLN A 82 1.00 4.79 16.15
N VAL A 83 0.68 5.73 15.26
CA VAL A 83 1.66 6.51 14.50
C VAL A 83 1.48 8.00 14.77
N SER A 84 2.54 8.78 14.55
CA SER A 84 2.53 10.24 14.73
C SER A 84 2.90 10.95 13.44
N ALA A 85 2.02 11.84 12.98
CA ALA A 85 2.29 12.72 11.84
C ALA A 85 3.60 13.49 12.03
N GLN A 86 3.85 13.99 13.25
CA GLN A 86 5.04 14.77 13.55
C GLN A 86 6.33 13.96 13.38
N HIS A 87 6.32 12.68 13.77
CA HIS A 87 7.49 11.81 13.59
C HIS A 87 7.78 11.60 12.10
N PHE A 88 6.75 11.36 11.28
CA PHE A 88 6.93 11.24 9.83
C PHE A 88 7.44 12.51 9.16
N LEU A 89 6.86 13.66 9.50
CA LEU A 89 7.29 14.95 8.96
C LEU A 89 8.72 15.31 9.39
N THR A 90 9.16 14.84 10.56
CA THR A 90 10.54 15.04 11.03
C THR A 90 11.52 14.10 10.33
N ALA A 91 11.12 12.84 10.11
CA ALA A 91 11.94 11.81 9.49
C ALA A 91 12.16 11.99 7.98
N GLU A 92 11.25 12.68 7.29
CA GLU A 92 11.32 12.93 5.84
C GLU A 92 10.99 14.39 5.52
N ARG A 93 12.04 15.13 5.14
CA ARG A 93 11.99 16.57 4.82
C ARG A 93 12.42 16.86 3.38
N THR A 94 12.93 15.86 2.67
CA THR A 94 13.44 15.99 1.29
C THR A 94 12.32 15.92 0.26
N GLY A 95 11.17 15.35 0.63
CA GLY A 95 10.06 15.11 -0.28
C GLY A 95 10.27 13.93 -1.22
N LYS A 96 11.29 13.10 -0.95
CA LYS A 96 11.55 11.84 -1.66
C LYS A 96 10.40 10.86 -1.41
N VAL A 97 10.02 10.64 -0.15
CA VAL A 97 8.83 9.88 0.21
C VAL A 97 7.63 10.83 0.42
N LYS A 98 6.49 10.45 -0.15
CA LYS A 98 5.21 11.15 -0.01
C LYS A 98 4.06 10.26 0.46
N GLY A 99 4.31 8.97 0.64
CA GLY A 99 3.38 8.06 1.30
C GLY A 99 4.09 6.83 1.84
N LEU A 100 3.57 6.29 2.94
CA LEU A 100 4.05 5.07 3.55
C LEU A 100 2.95 4.02 3.50
N ILE A 101 3.24 2.89 2.86
CA ILE A 101 2.44 1.68 2.91
C ILE A 101 3.05 0.81 4.00
N LEU A 102 2.28 0.46 5.01
CA LEU A 102 2.63 -0.58 5.96
C LEU A 102 1.82 -1.82 5.61
N THR A 103 2.47 -2.98 5.46
CA THR A 103 1.81 -4.20 5.01
C THR A 103 2.29 -5.45 5.73
N LEU A 104 1.42 -6.44 5.78
CA LEU A 104 1.63 -7.71 6.48
C LEU A 104 1.02 -8.84 5.65
N LYS A 105 1.71 -9.98 5.60
CA LYS A 105 1.19 -11.16 4.89
C LYS A 105 -0.02 -11.71 5.63
N GLY A 106 -1.10 -11.97 4.92
CA GLY A 106 -2.26 -12.58 5.52
C GLY A 106 -2.00 -14.03 5.91
N ASN A 107 -2.57 -14.47 7.02
CA ASN A 107 -2.51 -15.85 7.48
C ASN A 107 -3.81 -16.58 7.14
N SER A 108 -3.67 -17.83 6.67
CA SER A 108 -4.82 -18.71 6.42
C SER A 108 -5.20 -19.53 7.66
N SER A 109 -4.51 -19.34 8.78
CA SER A 109 -4.66 -20.11 10.01
C SER A 109 -5.70 -19.47 10.93
N GLY A 110 -6.98 -19.52 10.54
CA GLY A 110 -8.10 -18.97 11.30
C GLY A 110 -9.45 -19.55 10.85
N LYS A 111 -10.52 -19.30 11.62
CA LYS A 111 -11.89 -19.74 11.27
C LYS A 111 -12.48 -19.00 10.07
N ASP A 112 -11.93 -17.83 9.74
CA ASP A 112 -12.28 -17.05 8.55
C ASP A 112 -11.18 -17.23 7.51
N LYS A 113 -11.57 -17.37 6.23
CA LYS A 113 -10.61 -17.31 5.11
C LYS A 113 -9.97 -15.93 5.13
N GLY A 114 -8.76 -15.83 5.66
CA GLY A 114 -8.01 -14.57 5.72
C GLY A 114 -7.76 -13.99 4.33
N TYR A 115 -7.54 -12.68 4.28
CA TYR A 115 -7.07 -11.97 3.08
C TYR A 115 -5.65 -12.40 2.73
N ASP A 116 -5.19 -12.16 1.50
CA ASP A 116 -3.81 -12.50 1.11
C ASP A 116 -2.77 -11.60 1.79
N PHE A 117 -3.14 -10.36 2.05
CA PHE A 117 -2.35 -9.39 2.79
C PHE A 117 -3.23 -8.33 3.45
N TYR A 118 -2.66 -7.63 4.41
CA TYR A 118 -3.27 -6.47 5.07
C TYR A 118 -2.40 -5.25 4.82
N SER A 119 -3.00 -4.05 4.83
CA SER A 119 -2.23 -2.81 4.71
C SER A 119 -2.88 -1.63 5.41
N ARG A 120 -2.04 -0.63 5.74
CA ARG A 120 -2.41 0.73 6.13
C ARG A 120 -1.64 1.72 5.27
N TYR A 121 -2.23 2.87 4.98
CA TYR A 121 -1.59 3.91 4.17
C TYR A 121 -1.52 5.24 4.90
N PHE A 122 -0.30 5.76 5.08
CA PHE A 122 -0.03 7.02 5.74
C PHE A 122 0.47 8.05 4.74
N ALA A 123 -0.10 9.25 4.78
CA ALA A 123 0.19 10.30 3.81
C ALA A 123 0.37 11.70 4.45
N PRO A 124 1.11 11.83 5.57
CA PRO A 124 1.19 13.08 6.35
C PRO A 124 1.70 14.27 5.54
N TRP A 125 2.53 14.02 4.52
CA TRP A 125 3.04 15.06 3.60
C TRP A 125 1.96 15.66 2.68
N TYR A 126 0.77 15.07 2.65
CA TYR A 126 -0.43 15.60 1.98
C TYR A 126 -1.45 16.17 2.98
N GLY A 127 -1.09 16.30 4.26
CA GLY A 127 -1.94 16.89 5.29
C GLY A 127 -2.94 15.92 5.93
N ILE A 128 -2.93 14.63 5.55
CA ILE A 128 -3.71 13.58 6.19
C ILE A 128 -2.77 12.58 6.84
N LEU A 129 -3.00 12.20 8.10
CA LEU A 129 -2.12 11.21 8.74
C LEU A 129 -2.28 9.85 8.06
N GLU A 130 -3.52 9.39 7.94
CA GLU A 130 -3.90 8.09 7.40
C GLU A 130 -5.08 8.23 6.46
N ASP A 131 -5.05 7.47 5.36
CA ASP A 131 -6.16 7.35 4.42
C ASP A 131 -6.79 5.96 4.60
N PRO A 132 -8.09 5.86 4.93
CA PRO A 132 -8.73 4.58 5.24
C PRO A 132 -8.73 3.58 4.07
N VAL A 133 -8.82 4.06 2.82
CA VAL A 133 -8.77 3.18 1.63
C VAL A 133 -8.13 3.91 0.45
N THR A 134 -6.85 3.61 0.20
CA THR A 134 -6.12 4.20 -0.93
C THR A 134 -6.01 3.22 -2.10
N GLY A 135 -6.86 3.37 -3.12
CA GLY A 135 -6.76 2.57 -4.36
C GLY A 135 -5.38 2.66 -5.02
N SER A 136 -4.75 3.84 -5.01
CA SER A 136 -3.40 4.01 -5.57
C SER A 136 -2.30 3.29 -4.76
N ALA A 137 -2.52 2.93 -3.50
CA ALA A 137 -1.58 2.09 -2.76
C ALA A 137 -1.62 0.64 -3.29
N HIS A 138 -2.79 0.18 -3.74
CA HIS A 138 -2.97 -1.15 -4.31
C HIS A 138 -2.22 -1.32 -5.63
N ALA A 139 -2.02 -0.25 -6.40
CA ALA A 139 -1.17 -0.25 -7.60
C ALA A 139 0.31 -0.60 -7.31
N VAL A 140 0.78 -0.39 -6.07
CA VAL A 140 2.12 -0.75 -5.60
C VAL A 140 2.10 -2.11 -4.89
N LEU A 141 1.11 -2.32 -4.00
CA LEU A 141 0.94 -3.57 -3.24
C LEU A 141 0.71 -4.77 -4.15
N SER A 142 -0.07 -4.62 -5.24
CA SER A 142 -0.33 -5.72 -6.18
C SER A 142 0.96 -6.18 -6.84
N SER A 143 1.83 -5.26 -7.28
CA SER A 143 3.14 -5.60 -7.84
C SER A 143 3.99 -6.35 -6.82
N TYR A 144 4.03 -5.86 -5.58
CA TYR A 144 4.83 -6.46 -4.52
C TYR A 144 4.34 -7.87 -4.15
N TRP A 145 3.06 -7.99 -3.77
CA TRP A 145 2.51 -9.25 -3.28
C TRP A 145 2.34 -10.30 -4.38
N SER A 146 2.13 -9.88 -5.63
CA SER A 146 2.14 -10.81 -6.77
C SER A 146 3.49 -11.52 -6.89
N GLU A 147 4.59 -10.77 -6.76
CA GLU A 147 5.95 -11.33 -6.75
C GLU A 147 6.17 -12.22 -5.52
N GLN A 148 5.78 -11.77 -4.33
CA GLN A 148 6.03 -12.52 -3.09
C GLN A 148 5.21 -13.82 -2.97
N LEU A 149 3.99 -13.84 -3.50
CA LEU A 149 3.08 -14.98 -3.37
C LEU A 149 3.00 -15.84 -4.64
N GLY A 150 3.54 -15.39 -5.77
CA GLY A 150 3.40 -16.05 -7.06
C GLY A 150 1.96 -16.10 -7.56
N LYS A 151 1.14 -15.10 -7.20
CA LYS A 151 -0.29 -15.02 -7.52
C LYS A 151 -0.58 -13.83 -8.44
N THR A 152 -1.55 -13.99 -9.33
CA THR A 152 -2.07 -12.91 -10.18
C THR A 152 -3.41 -12.35 -9.69
N GLU A 153 -4.04 -13.03 -8.73
CA GLU A 153 -5.30 -12.63 -8.11
C GLU A 153 -5.15 -12.71 -6.59
N MET A 154 -5.68 -11.72 -5.89
CA MET A 154 -5.63 -11.59 -4.44
C MET A 154 -7.04 -11.37 -3.90
N LEU A 155 -7.30 -11.87 -2.68
CA LEU A 155 -8.51 -11.66 -1.91
C LEU A 155 -8.37 -10.48 -0.95
#